data_AF-A0A651HAR1-F1
#
_entry.id   AF-A0A651HAR1-F1
#
_cell.length_a   1.000
_cell.length_b   1.000
_cell.length_c   1.000
_cell.angle_alpha   90.00
_cell.angle_beta   90.00
_cell.angle_gamma   90.00
#
_symmetry.space_group_name_H-M   'P 1'
#
loop_
_entity.id
_entity.type
_entity.pdbx_description
1 polymer ?
#
loop_
_entity_poly.entity_id
_entity_poly.type
_entity_poly.pdbx_seq_one_letter_code
_entity_poly.pdbx_strand_id
1 'polypeptide(L)'
;MKGRMRVLSTLLLVLVGIGCASNQGEDRGNAVESEEVPERTIATIQEVQEAHTPEWMQLPGVVGTGIGLCEGEPCIRIFLSRPSPETEAAIGDRVEGHRIDFEVTGEFTPRPPPDSAAPPAGLPGTPEPN
;
A
#
# COMPACT_ATOMS: atom_id res chain seq x y z
N MET A 1 21.05 37.56 50.22
CA MET A 1 19.87 36.90 49.60
C MET A 1 20.10 35.40 49.77
N LYS A 2 19.63 34.69 50.81
CA LYS A 2 18.26 34.14 51.04
C LYS A 2 17.69 33.53 49.74
N GLY A 3 17.46 32.22 49.59
CA GLY A 3 17.60 31.12 50.53
C GLY A 3 17.36 29.74 49.90
N ARG A 4 17.56 28.75 50.76
CA ARG A 4 17.31 27.30 50.65
C ARG A 4 15.97 26.93 50.02
N MET A 5 15.94 25.87 49.20
CA MET A 5 14.82 24.91 49.22
C MET A 5 15.28 23.54 48.71
N ARG A 6 15.52 22.60 49.64
CA ARG A 6 15.47 21.16 49.41
C ARG A 6 14.23 20.66 50.15
N VAL A 7 13.20 20.22 49.43
CA VAL A 7 12.11 19.35 49.93
C VAL A 7 11.64 18.54 48.72
N LEU A 8 12.07 17.29 48.57
CA LEU A 8 11.30 16.08 48.92
C LEU A 8 9.86 16.08 48.36
N SER A 9 9.63 15.35 47.28
CA SER A 9 8.32 14.72 47.05
C SER A 9 8.48 13.46 46.20
N THR A 10 8.69 12.36 46.91
CA THR A 10 8.53 10.98 46.45
C THR A 10 7.04 10.62 46.46
N LEU A 11 6.50 10.16 45.33
CA LEU A 11 5.32 9.27 45.27
C LEU A 11 5.34 8.57 43.89
N LEU A 12 5.96 7.40 43.76
CA LEU A 12 5.36 6.07 43.92
C LEU A 12 4.07 5.88 43.09
N LEU A 13 4.21 5.23 41.94
CA LEU A 13 3.19 4.32 41.40
C LEU A 13 3.90 3.11 40.78
N VAL A 14 4.28 2.21 41.68
CA VAL A 14 4.54 0.81 41.37
C VAL A 14 3.21 0.18 41.00
N LEU A 15 3.04 -0.22 39.75
CA LEU A 15 2.06 -1.23 39.37
C LEU A 15 2.82 -2.45 38.84
N VAL A 16 3.01 -3.38 39.77
CA VAL A 16 3.32 -4.79 39.52
C VAL A 16 2.07 -5.44 38.93
N GLY A 17 2.22 -6.11 37.80
CA GLY A 17 1.21 -6.93 37.15
C GLY A 17 1.82 -8.20 36.56
N ILE A 18 2.16 -9.13 37.46
CA ILE A 18 2.17 -10.61 37.36
C ILE A 18 2.35 -11.20 35.95
N GLY A 19 3.54 -11.76 35.71
CA GLY A 19 3.76 -12.73 34.65
C GLY A 19 3.12 -14.09 34.95
N CYS A 20 2.86 -14.83 33.86
CA CYS A 20 2.82 -16.28 33.86
C CYS A 20 3.99 -16.78 33.02
N ALA A 21 4.79 -17.68 33.60
CA ALA A 21 5.68 -18.60 32.90
C ALA A 21 4.86 -19.50 31.92
N SER A 22 5.35 -20.12 30.86
CA SER A 22 6.67 -20.71 30.61
C SER A 22 6.84 -20.94 29.10
N ASN A 23 8.01 -20.57 28.55
CA ASN A 23 8.85 -21.48 27.73
C ASN A 23 10.17 -20.78 27.43
N GLN A 24 11.15 -21.00 28.29
CA GLN A 24 12.56 -20.73 27.99
C GLN A 24 13.01 -21.84 27.03
N GLY A 25 13.01 -21.52 25.73
CA GLY A 25 13.85 -22.20 24.76
C GLY A 25 15.24 -21.58 24.84
N GLU A 26 16.12 -22.22 25.59
CA GLU A 26 17.57 -22.00 25.52
C GLU A 26 18.05 -22.43 24.14
N ASP A 27 18.41 -21.47 23.29
CA ASP A 27 19.29 -21.75 22.15
C ASP A 27 20.60 -20.99 22.35
N ARG A 28 21.58 -21.74 22.87
CA ARG A 28 23.00 -21.39 22.82
C ARG A 28 23.46 -21.57 21.38
N GLY A 29 23.45 -20.49 20.60
CA GLY A 29 23.90 -20.51 19.22
C GLY A 29 24.78 -19.32 18.87
N ASN A 30 26.09 -19.50 19.08
CA ASN A 30 27.22 -18.89 18.38
C ASN A 30 27.19 -17.37 18.07
N ALA A 31 28.07 -16.63 18.74
CA ALA A 31 28.56 -15.35 18.23
C ALA A 31 29.34 -15.61 16.94
N VAL A 32 28.62 -15.57 15.80
CA VAL A 32 29.25 -15.19 14.55
C VAL A 32 29.26 -13.68 14.56
N GLU A 33 30.46 -13.13 14.70
CA GLU A 33 30.75 -11.78 14.23
C GLU A 33 30.56 -11.84 12.71
N SER A 34 29.31 -11.73 12.29
CA SER A 34 28.93 -11.68 10.89
C SER A 34 29.34 -10.31 10.41
N GLU A 35 30.42 -10.28 9.64
CA GLU A 35 30.72 -9.14 8.79
C GLU A 35 29.45 -8.81 8.01
N GLU A 36 28.91 -7.63 8.30
CA GLU A 36 27.65 -7.13 7.77
C GLU A 36 27.85 -6.87 6.28
N VAL A 37 27.70 -7.92 5.47
CA VAL A 37 27.45 -7.75 4.04
C VAL A 37 26.05 -7.13 3.97
N PRO A 38 25.91 -5.87 3.52
CA PRO A 38 24.59 -5.26 3.44
C PRO A 38 23.80 -6.06 2.41
N GLU A 39 22.93 -6.93 2.90
CA GLU A 39 21.93 -7.61 2.09
C GLU A 39 21.18 -6.49 1.37
N ARG A 40 21.31 -6.45 0.03
CA ARG A 40 20.58 -5.48 -0.79
C ARG A 40 19.11 -5.89 -0.70
N THR A 41 18.39 -5.34 0.26
CA THR A 41 16.95 -5.51 0.38
C THR A 41 16.31 -4.90 -0.87
N ILE A 42 15.76 -5.74 -1.75
CA ILE A 42 14.92 -5.26 -2.84
C ILE A 42 13.68 -4.65 -2.20
N ALA A 43 13.37 -3.41 -2.56
CA ALA A 43 12.18 -2.73 -2.07
C ALA A 43 10.92 -3.55 -2.42
N THR A 44 9.93 -3.54 -1.54
CA THR A 44 8.68 -4.26 -1.76
C THR A 44 7.94 -3.68 -2.97
N ILE A 45 7.11 -4.48 -3.62
CA ILE A 45 6.34 -4.02 -4.80
C ILE A 45 5.43 -2.82 -4.48
N GLN A 46 4.95 -2.71 -3.24
CA GLN A 46 4.17 -1.56 -2.78
C GLN A 46 5.03 -0.30 -2.71
N GLU A 47 6.20 -0.37 -2.08
CA GLU A 47 7.12 0.77 -2.00
C GLU A 47 7.55 1.25 -3.39
N VAL A 48 7.87 0.31 -4.29
CA VAL A 48 8.26 0.64 -5.67
C VAL A 48 7.10 1.28 -6.43
N GLN A 49 5.89 0.71 -6.35
CA GLN A 49 4.72 1.29 -7.01
C GLN A 49 4.39 2.70 -6.48
N GLU A 50 4.41 2.90 -5.17
CA GLU A 50 4.12 4.20 -4.55
C GLU A 50 5.17 5.25 -4.92
N ALA A 51 6.46 4.88 -4.91
CA ALA A 51 7.57 5.78 -5.23
C ALA A 51 7.54 6.27 -6.69
N HIS A 52 7.18 5.40 -7.63
CA HIS A 52 7.17 5.72 -9.07
C HIS A 52 5.82 6.24 -9.58
N THR A 53 4.73 6.10 -8.82
CA THR A 53 3.41 6.57 -9.27
C THR A 53 3.38 8.06 -9.69
N PRO A 54 3.99 9.01 -8.97
CA PRO A 54 3.97 10.41 -9.36
C PRO A 54 4.61 10.70 -10.73
N GLU A 55 5.68 10.00 -11.09
CA GLU A 55 6.32 10.16 -12.41
C GLU A 55 5.53 9.47 -13.52
N TRP A 56 4.98 8.27 -13.27
CA TRP A 56 4.17 7.58 -14.26
C TRP A 56 2.88 8.33 -14.59
N MET A 57 2.22 8.91 -13.59
CA MET A 57 1.01 9.73 -13.79
C MET A 57 1.25 11.02 -14.60
N GLN A 58 2.51 11.42 -14.81
CA GLN A 58 2.85 12.54 -15.69
C GLN A 58 3.03 12.10 -17.16
N LEU A 59 3.14 10.80 -17.42
CA LEU A 59 3.33 10.30 -18.77
C LEU A 59 2.01 10.34 -19.58
N PRO A 60 2.08 10.64 -20.89
CA PRO A 60 0.89 10.72 -21.72
C PRO A 60 0.05 9.45 -21.67
N GLY A 61 -1.25 9.61 -21.40
CA GLY A 61 -2.21 8.52 -21.42
C GLY A 61 -2.23 7.63 -20.18
N VAL A 62 -1.36 7.83 -19.19
CA VAL A 62 -1.47 7.12 -17.90
C VAL A 62 -2.62 7.71 -17.09
N VAL A 63 -3.55 6.86 -16.68
CA VAL A 63 -4.73 7.24 -15.88
C VAL A 63 -4.74 6.62 -14.49
N GLY A 64 -3.83 5.68 -14.22
CA GLY A 64 -3.66 5.11 -12.89
C GLY A 64 -2.54 4.09 -12.82
N THR A 65 -2.22 3.71 -11.59
CA THR A 65 -1.24 2.67 -11.26
C THR A 65 -1.85 1.72 -10.23
N GLY A 66 -1.40 0.48 -10.19
CA GLY A 66 -1.94 -0.55 -9.32
C GLY A 66 -0.97 -1.70 -9.10
N ILE A 67 -1.34 -2.61 -8.21
CA ILE A 67 -0.66 -3.90 -8.05
C ILE A 67 -1.70 -4.97 -8.32
N GLY A 68 -1.33 -5.96 -9.11
CA GLY A 68 -2.21 -7.07 -9.46
C GLY A 68 -1.42 -8.35 -9.70
N LEU A 69 -2.10 -9.33 -10.29
CA LEU A 69 -1.49 -10.57 -10.75
C LEU A 69 -1.41 -10.55 -12.27
N CYS A 70 -0.19 -10.64 -12.79
CA CYS A 70 0.08 -10.83 -14.20
C CYS A 70 0.48 -12.29 -14.37
N GLU A 71 -0.33 -13.07 -15.09
CA GLU A 71 -0.10 -14.51 -15.26
C GLU A 71 0.06 -15.26 -13.92
N GLY A 72 -0.63 -14.81 -12.87
CA GLY A 72 -0.58 -15.42 -11.54
C GLY A 72 0.53 -14.91 -10.62
N GLU A 73 1.44 -14.05 -11.10
CA GLU A 73 2.52 -13.48 -10.29
C GLU A 73 2.29 -11.99 -9.98
N PRO A 74 2.70 -11.48 -8.80
CA PRO A 74 2.62 -10.06 -8.48
C PRO A 74 3.32 -9.18 -9.52
N CYS A 75 2.64 -8.13 -9.94
CA CYS A 75 3.14 -7.15 -10.90
C CYS A 75 2.55 -5.76 -10.63
N ILE A 76 3.25 -4.75 -11.10
CA ILE A 76 2.77 -3.37 -11.15
C ILE A 76 1.94 -3.22 -12.43
N ARG A 77 0.75 -2.66 -12.32
CA ARG A 77 -0.13 -2.40 -13.46
C ARG A 77 -0.18 -0.91 -13.74
N ILE A 78 0.04 -0.55 -15.00
CA ILE A 78 -0.10 0.81 -15.51
C ILE A 78 -1.38 0.85 -16.33
N PHE A 79 -2.33 1.66 -15.90
CA PHE A 79 -3.61 1.83 -16.58
C PHE A 79 -3.51 2.97 -17.57
N LEU A 80 -3.84 2.69 -18.83
CA LEU A 80 -3.77 3.64 -19.93
C LEU A 80 -5.17 3.99 -20.45
N SER A 81 -5.40 5.25 -20.81
CA SER A 81 -6.64 5.65 -21.48
C SER A 81 -6.72 5.18 -22.93
N ARG A 82 -5.57 4.93 -23.56
CA ARG A 82 -5.42 4.42 -24.92
C ARG A 82 -4.05 3.77 -25.10
N PRO A 83 -3.84 2.92 -26.11
CA PRO A 83 -2.52 2.36 -26.40
C PRO A 83 -1.48 3.48 -26.59
N SER A 84 -0.30 3.33 -25.96
CA SER A 84 0.77 4.33 -26.00
C SER A 84 2.15 3.68 -26.00
N PRO A 85 2.69 3.33 -27.19
CA PRO A 85 4.01 2.71 -27.30
C PRO A 85 5.15 3.58 -26.74
N GLU A 86 4.99 4.91 -26.78
CA GLU A 86 5.93 5.86 -26.19
C GLU A 86 5.99 5.71 -24.66
N THR A 87 4.83 5.65 -24.00
CA THR A 87 4.72 5.45 -22.56
C THR A 87 5.24 4.08 -22.14
N GLU A 88 4.88 3.03 -22.88
CA GLU A 88 5.37 1.66 -22.65
C GLU A 88 6.89 1.58 -22.76
N ALA A 89 7.48 2.21 -23.77
CA ALA A 89 8.93 2.26 -23.94
C ALA A 89 9.63 3.09 -22.85
N ALA A 90 9.01 4.17 -22.38
CA ALA A 90 9.57 5.03 -21.34
C ALA A 90 9.61 4.32 -19.96
N ILE A 91 8.59 3.54 -19.64
CA ILE A 91 8.48 2.81 -18.37
C ILE A 91 9.26 1.48 -18.43
N GLY A 92 9.20 0.76 -19.55
CA GLY A 92 9.76 -0.57 -19.69
C GLY A 92 8.87 -1.67 -19.10
N ASP A 93 9.37 -2.92 -19.13
CA ASP A 93 8.66 -4.11 -18.65
C ASP A 93 9.01 -4.48 -17.19
N ARG A 94 10.00 -3.80 -16.59
CA ARG A 94 10.44 -4.00 -15.21
C ARG A 94 10.93 -2.72 -14.56
N VAL A 95 10.71 -2.62 -13.25
CA VAL A 95 11.26 -1.56 -12.39
C VAL A 95 11.71 -2.17 -11.07
N GLU A 96 12.96 -1.92 -10.69
CA GLU A 96 13.56 -2.42 -9.43
C GLU A 96 13.36 -3.92 -9.17
N GLY A 97 13.31 -4.72 -10.24
CA GLY A 97 13.11 -6.17 -10.16
C GLY A 97 11.64 -6.62 -10.14
N HIS A 98 10.65 -5.73 -10.18
CA HIS A 98 9.24 -6.06 -10.31
C HIS A 98 8.78 -6.00 -11.78
N ARG A 99 7.84 -6.87 -12.17
CA ARG A 99 7.25 -6.84 -13.52
C ARG A 99 6.25 -5.69 -13.66
N ILE A 100 6.14 -5.15 -14.86
CA ILE A 100 5.16 -4.15 -15.27
C ILE A 100 4.25 -4.74 -16.35
N ASP A 101 2.95 -4.47 -16.23
CA ASP A 101 1.92 -4.78 -17.22
C ASP A 101 1.11 -3.53 -17.56
N PHE A 102 0.71 -3.42 -18.82
CA PHE A 102 -0.04 -2.28 -19.33
C PHE A 102 -1.46 -2.71 -19.65
N GLU A 103 -2.45 -2.06 -19.03
CA GLU A 103 -3.86 -2.29 -19.31
C GLU A 103 -4.51 -1.04 -19.88
N VAL A 104 -5.13 -1.15 -21.05
CA VAL A 104 -5.93 -0.06 -21.61
C VAL A 104 -7.35 -0.12 -21.03
N THR A 105 -7.68 0.82 -20.15
CA THR A 105 -8.99 0.90 -19.46
C THR A 105 -9.89 2.00 -19.99
N GLY A 106 -9.35 2.95 -20.75
CA GLY A 106 -10.03 4.22 -20.98
C GLY A 106 -9.88 5.19 -19.80
N GLU A 107 -10.56 6.33 -19.88
CA GLU A 107 -10.52 7.36 -18.83
C GLU A 107 -11.26 6.92 -17.56
N PHE A 108 -10.70 7.21 -16.40
CA PHE A 108 -11.39 7.02 -15.13
C PHE A 108 -12.27 8.23 -14.81
N THR A 109 -13.57 7.98 -14.66
CA THR A 109 -14.54 8.98 -14.25
C THR A 109 -15.21 8.59 -12.93
N PRO A 110 -15.51 9.56 -12.05
CA PRO A 110 -16.31 9.28 -10.86
C PRO A 110 -17.64 8.64 -11.23
N ARG A 111 -18.00 7.57 -10.52
CA ARG A 111 -19.35 7.02 -10.60
C ARG A 111 -20.33 8.05 -10.00
N PRO A 112 -21.46 8.33 -10.66
CA PRO A 112 -22.50 9.20 -10.10
C PRO A 112 -22.96 8.69 -8.72
N PRO A 113 -23.29 9.60 -7.79
CA PRO A 113 -23.91 9.21 -6.54
C PRO A 113 -25.19 8.40 -6.77
N PRO A 114 -25.54 7.43 -5.89
CA PRO A 114 -26.72 6.58 -6.08
C PRO A 114 -28.04 7.34 -6.21
N ASP A 115 -28.14 8.50 -5.59
CA ASP A 115 -29.30 9.41 -5.60
C ASP A 115 -29.31 10.37 -6.80
N SER A 116 -28.20 10.44 -7.56
CA SER A 116 -28.08 11.23 -8.78
C SER A 116 -28.47 10.46 -10.03
N ALA A 117 -28.65 9.14 -9.92
CA ALA A 117 -29.28 8.36 -10.98
C ALA A 117 -30.75 8.79 -11.05
N ALA A 118 -31.19 9.29 -12.21
CA ALA A 118 -32.62 9.45 -12.46
C ALA A 118 -33.29 8.11 -12.13
N PRO A 119 -34.39 8.09 -11.34
CA PRO A 119 -35.09 6.85 -11.06
C PRO A 119 -35.36 6.15 -12.40
N PRO A 120 -35.17 4.83 -12.49
CA PRO A 120 -35.44 4.12 -13.73
C PRO A 120 -36.84 4.53 -14.19
N ALA A 121 -36.97 5.01 -15.43
CA ALA A 121 -38.26 5.34 -16.00
C ALA A 121 -39.17 4.13 -15.74
N GLY A 122 -40.26 4.35 -15.01
CA GLY A 122 -41.05 3.28 -14.39
C GLY A 122 -41.28 2.12 -15.35
N LEU A 123 -41.07 0.90 -14.87
CA LEU A 123 -41.44 -0.30 -15.62
C LEU A 123 -42.91 -0.15 -16.07
N PRO A 124 -43.28 -0.47 -17.33
CA PRO A 124 -44.66 -0.45 -17.75
C PRO A 124 -45.47 -1.33 -16.78
N GLY A 125 -46.52 -0.73 -16.19
CA GLY A 125 -47.25 -1.31 -15.07
C GLY A 125 -47.64 -2.75 -15.32
N THR A 126 -47.22 -3.64 -14.42
CA THR A 126 -47.83 -4.96 -14.32
C THR A 126 -49.27 -4.76 -13.86
N PRO A 127 -50.28 -5.34 -14.53
CA PRO A 127 -51.65 -5.26 -14.05
C PRO A 127 -51.72 -5.90 -12.66
N GLU A 128 -52.29 -5.16 -11.69
CA GLU A 128 -52.57 -5.71 -10.36
C GLU A 128 -53.62 -6.82 -10.49
N PRO A 129 -53.43 -7.98 -9.83
CA PRO A 129 -54.43 -9.04 -9.84
C PRO A 129 -55.65 -8.64 -9.01
N ASN A 130 -56.83 -8.92 -9.56
CA ASN A 130 -58.17 -8.68 -9.01
C ASN A 130 -58.46 -9.60 -7.82
#